data_AF-A0AAV1FH78-F1
#
_entry.id   AF-A0AAV1FH78-F1
#
_cell.length_a   1.000
_cell.length_b   1.000
_cell.length_c   1.000
_cell.angle_alpha   90.00
_cell.angle_beta   90.00
_cell.angle_gamma   90.00
#
_symmetry.space_group_name_H-M   'P 1'
#
loop_
_entity.id
_entity.type
_entity.pdbx_description
1 polymer ?
#
loop_
_entity_poly.entity_id
_entity_poly.type
_entity_poly.pdbx_seq_one_letter_code
_entity_poly.pdbx_strand_id
1 'polypeptide(L)'
;MRRMATLNHLCSVHFAPLLLFLLTAALVPVQASADRTKTVEFNVKPGGVVHTFTDGIREYECSFTYASQGGTNEQWLMSVGLSDDDRLFSCTVWRPQGKSYLFFTQFKAELKGTKIEYANAYSQTAAGGQGDVPLKPEEFTVGDSTVTHTEGKFNAQLSKLTAIGKTQHDEL
;
A
#
# COMPACT_ATOMS: atom_id res chain seq x y z
N MET A 1 -62.14 -17.98 68.33
CA MET A 1 -60.88 -17.76 69.08
C MET A 1 -60.09 -19.05 68.99
N ARG A 2 -58.85 -19.16 68.50
CA ARG A 2 -57.71 -18.26 68.40
C ARG A 2 -56.93 -18.51 67.08
N ARG A 3 -56.30 -17.44 66.59
CA ARG A 3 -55.33 -17.42 65.48
C ARG A 3 -53.98 -18.03 65.91
N MET A 4 -53.46 -18.93 65.07
CA MET A 4 -52.26 -18.81 64.22
C MET A 4 -50.99 -18.12 64.77
N ALA A 5 -49.87 -18.88 64.74
CA ALA A 5 -48.45 -18.51 64.51
C ALA A 5 -47.57 -19.66 65.10
N THR A 6 -46.46 -20.15 64.55
CA THR A 6 -45.63 -19.75 63.40
C THR A 6 -44.67 -20.89 63.05
N LEU A 7 -44.29 -20.87 61.77
CA LEU A 7 -43.33 -21.68 61.02
C LEU A 7 -41.89 -21.58 61.53
N ASN A 8 -41.11 -22.67 61.41
CA ASN A 8 -39.67 -22.65 61.09
C ASN A 8 -39.17 -24.06 60.77
N HIS A 9 -38.80 -24.31 59.50
CA HIS A 9 -37.46 -24.75 59.08
C HIS A 9 -37.44 -25.47 57.71
N LEU A 10 -36.57 -24.94 56.85
CA LEU A 10 -35.67 -25.61 55.90
C LEU A 10 -36.32 -26.41 54.74
N CYS A 11 -36.35 -25.87 53.52
CA CYS A 11 -35.25 -25.74 52.55
C CYS A 11 -35.01 -27.02 51.74
N SER A 12 -35.56 -27.06 50.52
CA SER A 12 -34.90 -27.59 49.32
C SER A 12 -35.80 -27.33 48.12
N VAL A 13 -35.52 -26.23 47.41
CA VAL A 13 -36.12 -25.96 46.10
C VAL A 13 -35.07 -26.33 45.06
N HIS A 14 -35.45 -27.27 44.20
CA HIS A 14 -34.72 -27.71 43.01
C HIS A 14 -34.26 -26.53 42.15
N PHE A 15 -32.95 -26.38 41.96
CA PHE A 15 -32.36 -25.51 40.95
C PHE A 15 -31.62 -26.35 39.89
N ALA A 16 -32.38 -26.86 38.93
CA ALA A 16 -31.89 -27.35 37.64
C ALA A 16 -33.10 -27.28 36.69
N PRO A 17 -33.12 -26.41 35.64
CA PRO A 17 -32.05 -26.29 34.65
C PRO A 17 -31.91 -24.85 34.08
N LEU A 18 -30.82 -24.14 34.38
CA LEU A 18 -30.55 -22.85 33.70
C LEU A 18 -29.07 -22.61 33.44
N LEU A 19 -28.34 -23.69 33.14
CA LEU A 19 -26.89 -23.69 32.95
C LEU A 19 -26.47 -24.40 31.65
N LEU A 20 -27.36 -24.42 30.65
CA LEU A 20 -27.10 -25.05 29.35
C LEU A 20 -27.25 -24.12 28.14
N PHE A 21 -27.12 -22.80 28.34
CA PHE A 21 -27.28 -21.81 27.26
C PHE A 21 -26.13 -20.80 27.12
N LEU A 22 -24.95 -21.06 27.69
CA LEU A 22 -23.85 -20.08 27.71
C LEU A 22 -22.50 -20.57 27.11
N LEU A 23 -22.49 -21.68 26.36
CA LEU A 23 -21.23 -22.23 25.80
C LEU A 23 -21.24 -22.46 24.27
N THR A 24 -21.91 -21.61 23.51
CA THR A 24 -21.82 -21.59 22.04
C THR A 24 -21.38 -20.25 21.47
N ALA A 25 -20.67 -19.43 22.26
CA ALA A 25 -20.06 -18.22 21.77
C ALA A 25 -18.57 -18.47 21.45
N ALA A 26 -18.17 -18.05 20.25
CA ALA A 26 -16.80 -17.85 19.79
C ALA A 26 -16.04 -19.06 19.24
N LEU A 27 -16.41 -19.48 18.03
CA LEU A 27 -15.42 -19.86 17.02
C LEU A 27 -15.80 -19.19 15.69
N VAL A 28 -15.64 -17.87 15.64
CA VAL A 28 -15.56 -17.17 14.35
C VAL A 28 -14.13 -17.40 13.87
N PRO A 29 -13.90 -18.07 12.72
CA PRO A 29 -12.57 -18.12 12.15
C PRO A 29 -12.14 -16.68 11.85
N VAL A 30 -11.15 -16.19 12.58
CA VAL A 30 -10.44 -14.97 12.18
C VAL A 30 -9.72 -15.33 10.89
N GLN A 31 -10.28 -14.97 9.75
CA GLN A 31 -9.54 -14.99 8.49
C GLN A 31 -8.33 -14.07 8.70
N ALA A 32 -7.15 -14.68 8.76
CA ALA A 32 -5.90 -13.93 8.66
C ALA A 32 -5.96 -13.17 7.33
N SER A 33 -6.17 -11.85 7.39
CA SER A 33 -6.03 -11.01 6.21
C SER A 33 -4.60 -11.19 5.71
N ALA A 34 -4.44 -11.76 4.52
CA ALA A 34 -3.16 -11.68 3.83
C ALA A 34 -2.78 -10.20 3.74
N ASP A 35 -1.53 -9.87 4.03
CA ASP A 35 -1.05 -8.50 3.94
C ASP A 35 -1.18 -8.04 2.48
N ARG A 36 -2.12 -7.12 2.19
CA ARG A 36 -2.48 -6.71 0.82
C ARG A 36 -1.66 -5.51 0.33
N THR A 37 -0.90 -4.90 1.22
CA THR A 37 -0.08 -3.72 0.92
C THR A 37 1.23 -3.83 1.67
N LYS A 38 2.34 -3.56 0.99
CA LYS A 38 3.68 -3.56 1.57
C LYS A 38 4.31 -2.21 1.29
N THR A 39 4.92 -1.61 2.31
CA THR A 39 5.69 -0.36 2.16
C THR A 39 7.11 -0.59 2.66
N VAL A 40 8.11 -0.21 1.87
CA VAL A 40 9.52 -0.39 2.17
C VAL A 40 10.29 0.90 1.94
N GLU A 41 11.35 1.06 2.72
CA GLU A 41 12.27 2.19 2.60
C GLU A 41 13.50 1.81 1.78
N PHE A 42 13.98 2.75 0.96
CA PHE A 42 15.25 2.61 0.25
C PHE A 42 15.91 3.98 0.07
N ASN A 43 17.20 3.98 -0.22
CA ASN A 43 17.94 5.22 -0.51
C ASN A 43 18.13 5.39 -2.02
N VAL A 44 17.69 6.53 -2.54
CA VAL A 44 18.07 7.01 -3.87
C VAL A 44 19.49 7.56 -3.77
N LYS A 45 20.41 6.97 -4.55
CA LYS A 45 21.84 7.30 -4.53
C LYS A 45 22.20 8.16 -5.75
N PRO A 46 22.80 9.35 -5.57
CA PRO A 46 23.34 10.12 -6.69
C PRO A 46 24.65 9.51 -7.21
N GLY A 47 25.16 10.08 -8.31
CA GLY A 47 26.47 9.75 -8.88
C GLY A 47 26.42 9.42 -10.37
N GLY A 48 25.27 9.58 -11.02
CA GLY A 48 25.07 9.27 -12.44
C GLY A 48 25.03 7.78 -12.76
N VAL A 49 25.13 6.91 -11.76
CA VAL A 49 25.05 5.45 -11.93
C VAL A 49 23.59 5.01 -11.93
N VAL A 50 23.28 4.07 -12.81
CA VAL A 50 21.94 3.48 -12.88
C VAL A 50 21.74 2.51 -11.72
N HIS A 51 20.66 2.70 -10.97
CA HIS A 51 20.23 1.83 -9.88
C HIS A 51 18.81 1.33 -10.13
N THR A 52 18.51 0.13 -9.66
CA THR A 52 17.17 -0.44 -9.66
C THR A 52 16.82 -0.90 -8.26
N PHE A 53 15.62 -0.55 -7.80
CA PHE A 53 14.99 -1.08 -6.61
C PHE A 53 13.70 -1.78 -7.00
N THR A 54 13.46 -2.98 -6.48
CA THR A 54 12.30 -3.79 -6.83
C THR A 54 11.64 -4.29 -5.57
N ASP A 55 10.31 -4.19 -5.52
CA ASP A 55 9.51 -4.87 -4.52
C ASP A 55 8.18 -5.34 -5.11
N GLY A 56 7.53 -6.29 -4.46
CA GLY A 56 6.33 -6.95 -4.98
C GLY A 56 5.49 -7.59 -3.90
N ILE A 57 4.28 -7.98 -4.32
CA ILE A 57 3.31 -8.71 -3.52
C ILE A 57 2.76 -9.86 -4.38
N ARG A 58 2.86 -11.09 -3.87
CA ARG A 58 2.54 -12.31 -4.62
C ARG A 58 3.29 -12.35 -5.96
N GLU A 59 2.60 -12.49 -7.08
CA GLU A 59 3.13 -12.53 -8.45
C GLU A 59 3.38 -11.16 -9.08
N TYR A 60 2.94 -10.07 -8.43
CA TYR A 60 3.06 -8.71 -8.96
C TYR A 60 4.30 -8.03 -8.42
N GLU A 61 5.07 -7.42 -9.31
CA GLU A 61 6.30 -6.72 -8.96
C GLU A 61 6.28 -5.30 -9.53
N CYS A 62 6.92 -4.38 -8.81
CA CYS A 62 7.23 -3.04 -9.26
C CYS A 62 8.74 -2.83 -9.18
N SER A 63 9.35 -2.49 -10.32
CA SER A 63 10.76 -2.13 -10.40
C SER A 63 10.91 -0.64 -10.71
N PHE A 64 11.64 0.08 -9.87
CA PHE A 64 12.00 1.48 -10.08
C PHE A 64 13.49 1.59 -10.41
N THR A 65 13.77 1.94 -11.66
CA THR A 65 15.11 2.17 -12.19
C THR A 65 15.35 3.66 -12.38
N TYR A 66 16.47 4.18 -11.90
CA TYR A 66 16.80 5.59 -11.98
C TYR A 66 18.30 5.83 -12.13
N ALA A 67 18.67 7.03 -12.56
CA ALA A 67 19.98 7.61 -12.32
C ALA A 67 19.82 9.08 -11.98
N SER A 68 20.66 9.57 -11.06
CA SER A 68 20.57 10.94 -10.57
C SER A 68 21.94 11.52 -10.20
N GLN A 69 21.98 12.85 -10.13
CA GLN A 69 23.10 13.64 -9.64
C GLN A 69 22.66 14.38 -8.36
N GLY A 70 23.60 14.64 -7.46
CA GLY A 70 23.33 15.31 -6.19
C GLY A 70 24.47 15.13 -5.19
N GLY A 71 24.36 15.81 -4.04
CA GLY A 71 25.41 15.80 -3.00
C GLY A 71 25.26 14.71 -1.95
N THR A 72 24.05 14.21 -1.72
CA THR A 72 23.73 13.25 -0.65
C THR A 72 22.70 12.23 -1.10
N ASN A 73 22.67 11.06 -0.46
CA ASN A 73 21.57 10.11 -0.61
C ASN A 73 20.27 10.72 -0.09
N GLU A 74 19.16 10.25 -0.65
CA GLU A 74 17.82 10.61 -0.17
C GLU A 74 17.05 9.35 0.21
N GLN A 75 16.39 9.35 1.36
CA GLN A 75 15.47 8.28 1.76
C GLN A 75 14.14 8.41 1.03
N TRP A 76 13.71 7.33 0.40
CA TRP A 76 12.48 7.19 -0.35
C TRP A 76 11.70 5.98 0.12
N LEU A 77 10.41 5.95 -0.23
CA LEU A 77 9.51 4.85 0.06
C LEU A 77 8.99 4.26 -1.25
N MET A 78 8.78 2.95 -1.26
CA MET A 78 8.00 2.25 -2.28
C MET A 78 6.86 1.51 -1.58
N SER A 79 5.64 1.68 -2.06
CA SER A 79 4.46 0.96 -1.61
C SER A 79 3.86 0.20 -2.78
N VAL A 80 3.66 -1.09 -2.58
CA VAL A 80 2.99 -1.99 -3.52
C VAL A 80 1.78 -2.60 -2.85
N GLY A 81 0.69 -2.78 -3.58
CA GLY A 81 -0.50 -3.38 -2.99
C GLY A 81 -1.56 -3.78 -4.00
N LEU A 82 -2.50 -4.61 -3.54
CA LEU A 82 -3.64 -5.09 -4.33
C LEU A 82 -4.94 -4.50 -3.80
N SER A 83 -5.88 -4.22 -4.70
CA SER A 83 -7.25 -3.85 -4.33
C SER A 83 -7.97 -4.99 -3.60
N ASP A 84 -9.07 -4.67 -2.93
CA ASP A 84 -9.86 -5.63 -2.15
C ASP A 84 -10.41 -6.81 -2.98
N ASP A 85 -10.60 -6.60 -4.28
CA ASP A 85 -11.04 -7.59 -5.27
C ASP A 85 -9.89 -8.19 -6.09
N ASP A 86 -8.63 -7.87 -5.76
CA ASP A 86 -7.42 -8.29 -6.48
C ASP A 86 -7.38 -7.91 -7.97
N ARG A 87 -8.22 -6.97 -8.42
CA ARG A 87 -8.27 -6.54 -9.83
C ARG A 87 -7.26 -5.46 -10.19
N LEU A 88 -6.74 -4.74 -9.19
CA LEU A 88 -5.79 -3.66 -9.38
C LEU A 88 -4.56 -3.89 -8.52
N PHE A 89 -3.40 -3.74 -9.14
CA PHE A 89 -2.10 -3.64 -8.49
C PHE A 89 -1.64 -2.18 -8.50
N SER A 90 -1.32 -1.63 -7.34
CA SER A 90 -0.80 -0.28 -7.19
C SER A 90 0.67 -0.33 -6.83
N CYS A 91 1.48 0.48 -7.51
CA CYS A 91 2.84 0.81 -7.12
C CYS A 91 2.98 2.32 -6.98
N THR A 92 3.45 2.78 -5.83
CA THR A 92 3.81 4.18 -5.61
C THR A 92 5.21 4.28 -5.05
N VAL A 93 6.06 5.11 -5.66
CA VAL A 93 7.41 5.42 -5.21
C VAL A 93 7.47 6.91 -4.91
N TRP A 94 7.91 7.32 -3.72
CA TRP A 94 7.90 8.73 -3.35
C TRP A 94 8.95 9.13 -2.31
N ARG A 95 9.26 10.44 -2.32
CA ARG A 95 10.01 11.10 -1.26
C ARG A 95 9.05 11.50 -0.14
N PRO A 96 9.17 10.94 1.09
CA PRO A 96 8.29 11.30 2.21
C PRO A 96 8.44 12.77 2.64
N GLN A 97 9.58 13.40 2.36
CA GLN A 97 9.85 14.81 2.69
C GLN A 97 9.29 15.83 1.68
N GLY A 98 8.46 15.40 0.71
CA GLY A 98 7.84 16.34 -0.23
C GLY A 98 8.59 16.48 -1.54
N LYS A 99 9.71 17.20 -1.49
CA LYS A 99 10.51 17.56 -2.66
C LYS A 99 11.87 16.87 -2.62
N SER A 100 12.23 16.22 -3.72
CA SER A 100 13.59 15.75 -3.98
C SER A 100 14.51 16.90 -4.36
N TYR A 101 15.73 16.90 -3.84
CA TYR A 101 16.80 17.80 -4.25
C TYR A 101 17.77 17.15 -5.25
N LEU A 102 17.58 15.86 -5.55
CA LEU A 102 18.34 15.17 -6.58
C LEU A 102 17.90 15.60 -7.98
N PHE A 103 18.88 15.72 -8.87
CA PHE A 103 18.68 15.94 -10.30
C PHE A 103 18.61 14.58 -11.00
N PHE A 104 17.42 14.12 -11.36
CA PHE A 104 17.25 12.84 -12.06
C PHE A 104 17.57 12.98 -13.54
N THR A 105 18.53 12.21 -14.03
CA THR A 105 18.84 12.17 -15.47
C THR A 105 17.93 11.19 -16.20
N GLN A 106 17.46 10.15 -15.51
CA GLN A 106 16.51 9.17 -16.02
C GLN A 106 15.69 8.54 -14.90
N PHE A 107 14.46 8.14 -15.23
CA PHE A 107 13.68 7.20 -14.43
C PHE A 107 12.85 6.28 -15.32
N LYS A 108 12.57 5.08 -14.78
CA LYS A 108 11.62 4.10 -15.31
C LYS A 108 10.99 3.35 -14.14
N ALA A 109 9.67 3.31 -14.07
CA ALA A 109 8.93 2.33 -13.28
C ALA A 109 8.40 1.24 -14.21
N GLU A 110 8.45 -0.02 -13.78
CA GLU A 110 8.00 -1.17 -14.54
C GLU A 110 7.15 -2.08 -13.66
N LEU A 111 5.92 -2.36 -14.10
CA LEU A 111 5.00 -3.28 -13.45
C LEU A 111 5.05 -4.65 -14.13
N LYS A 112 5.15 -5.71 -13.34
CA LYS A 112 5.07 -7.10 -13.80
C LYS A 112 3.77 -7.73 -13.32
N GLY A 113 3.20 -8.61 -14.16
CA GLY A 113 1.94 -9.31 -13.87
C GLY A 113 0.68 -8.47 -14.10
N THR A 114 0.80 -7.21 -14.52
CA THR A 114 -0.34 -6.32 -14.79
C THR A 114 -0.13 -5.51 -16.08
N LYS A 115 -1.22 -4.90 -16.57
CA LYS A 115 -1.18 -3.87 -17.62
C LYS A 115 -1.56 -2.52 -17.02
N ILE A 116 -0.74 -1.50 -17.20
CA ILE A 116 -0.97 -0.15 -16.67
C ILE A 116 -2.31 0.39 -17.20
N GLU A 117 -3.16 0.81 -16.27
CA GLU A 117 -4.43 1.50 -16.54
C GLU A 117 -4.33 2.99 -16.20
N TYR A 118 -3.52 3.33 -15.19
CA TYR A 118 -3.27 4.70 -14.80
C TYR A 118 -1.82 4.87 -14.35
N ALA A 119 -1.20 5.98 -14.72
CA ALA A 119 0.07 6.38 -14.15
C ALA A 119 0.21 7.90 -14.12
N ASN A 120 0.90 8.40 -13.11
CA ASN A 120 1.28 9.80 -13.02
C ASN A 120 2.60 9.97 -12.25
N ALA A 121 3.29 11.07 -12.53
CA ALA A 121 4.52 11.44 -11.87
C ALA A 121 4.45 12.90 -11.41
N TYR A 122 5.19 13.23 -10.35
CA TYR A 122 5.11 14.52 -9.67
C TYR A 122 6.50 15.05 -9.37
N SER A 123 6.72 16.34 -9.61
CA SER A 123 7.96 17.04 -9.22
C SER A 123 8.00 17.35 -7.73
N GLN A 124 6.84 17.36 -7.08
CA GLN A 124 6.69 17.63 -5.65
C GLN A 124 5.48 16.87 -5.09
N THR A 125 5.60 16.35 -3.86
CA THR A 125 4.49 15.72 -3.13
C THR A 125 3.92 16.64 -2.05
N ALA A 126 2.69 16.33 -1.64
CA ALA A 126 1.99 17.00 -0.57
C ALA A 126 2.58 16.66 0.81
N ALA A 127 3.74 17.24 1.13
CA ALA A 127 4.31 17.28 2.47
C ALA A 127 4.30 18.71 3.02
N GLY A 128 3.99 18.87 4.32
CA GLY A 128 4.06 20.16 4.99
C GLY A 128 3.04 21.22 4.52
N GLY A 129 1.88 20.79 4.00
CA GLY A 129 0.79 21.70 3.60
C GLY A 129 0.86 22.22 2.17
N GLN A 130 1.82 21.78 1.36
CA GLN A 130 1.82 22.01 -0.09
C GLN A 130 1.06 20.89 -0.82
N GLY A 131 0.60 21.14 -2.04
CA GLY A 131 -0.09 20.13 -2.88
C GLY A 131 0.88 19.35 -3.78
N ASP A 132 0.40 18.24 -4.34
CA ASP A 132 1.11 17.50 -5.39
C ASP A 132 1.24 18.39 -6.65
N VAL A 133 2.44 18.48 -7.22
CA VAL A 133 2.69 19.18 -8.49
C VAL A 133 2.98 18.13 -9.57
N PRO A 134 2.03 17.86 -10.49
CA PRO A 134 2.24 16.85 -11.53
C PRO A 134 3.32 17.28 -12.52
N LEU A 135 4.04 16.32 -13.07
CA LEU A 135 4.89 16.55 -14.24
C LEU A 135 4.01 16.86 -15.45
N LYS A 136 4.58 17.58 -16.42
CA LYS A 136 3.88 17.79 -17.68
C LYS A 136 3.80 16.48 -18.47
N PRO A 137 2.72 16.25 -19.24
CA PRO A 137 2.56 15.01 -20.00
C PRO A 137 3.72 14.71 -20.95
N GLU A 138 4.41 15.72 -21.48
CA GLU A 138 5.57 15.52 -22.37
C GLU A 138 6.84 15.04 -21.65
N GLU A 139 6.91 15.13 -20.32
CA GLU A 139 8.10 14.76 -19.53
C GLU A 139 8.25 13.26 -19.32
N PHE A 140 7.20 12.48 -19.59
CA PHE A 140 7.22 11.03 -19.45
C PHE A 140 6.26 10.38 -20.43
N THR A 141 6.43 9.07 -20.61
CA THR A 141 5.55 8.23 -21.42
C THR A 141 5.04 7.08 -20.57
N VAL A 142 3.81 6.66 -20.85
CA VAL A 142 3.17 5.51 -20.21
C VAL A 142 2.96 4.46 -21.29
N GLY A 143 3.66 3.34 -21.16
CA GLY A 143 3.46 2.15 -21.98
C GLY A 143 2.57 1.12 -21.27
N ASP A 144 2.44 -0.06 -21.87
CA ASP A 144 1.61 -1.15 -21.33
C ASP A 144 2.05 -1.62 -19.92
N SER A 145 3.34 -1.59 -19.63
CA SER A 145 3.91 -2.03 -18.35
C SER A 145 4.92 -1.06 -17.75
N THR A 146 5.22 0.05 -18.42
CA THR A 146 6.29 0.97 -18.00
C THR A 146 5.84 2.43 -17.96
N VAL A 147 6.42 3.19 -17.03
CA VAL A 147 6.34 4.65 -16.96
C VAL A 147 7.77 5.17 -17.03
N THR A 148 8.14 5.82 -18.13
CA THR A 148 9.54 6.19 -18.41
C THR A 148 9.63 7.67 -18.70
N HIS A 149 10.67 8.33 -18.17
CA HIS A 149 10.96 9.72 -18.53
C HIS A 149 11.15 9.90 -20.04
N THR A 150 10.85 11.08 -20.55
CA THR A 150 11.11 11.46 -21.94
C THR A 150 12.43 12.23 -22.02
N GLU A 151 13.39 11.67 -22.74
CA GLU A 151 14.71 12.29 -22.95
C GLU A 151 14.56 13.70 -23.57
N GLY A 152 15.29 14.67 -23.02
CA GLY A 152 15.27 16.06 -23.48
C GLY A 152 13.99 16.85 -23.14
N LYS A 153 12.98 16.23 -22.52
CA LYS A 153 11.76 16.91 -22.05
C LYS A 153 11.63 16.93 -20.54
N PHE A 154 12.06 15.86 -19.88
CA PHE A 154 12.01 15.76 -18.43
C PHE A 154 12.91 16.79 -17.74
N ASN A 155 12.35 17.60 -16.84
CA ASN A 155 13.05 18.68 -16.14
C ASN A 155 13.88 18.21 -14.93
N ALA A 156 14.22 16.91 -14.88
CA ALA A 156 15.03 16.27 -13.83
C ALA A 156 14.46 16.31 -12.41
N GLN A 157 13.21 16.75 -12.22
CA GLN A 157 12.54 16.83 -10.93
C GLN A 157 11.55 15.68 -10.78
N LEU A 158 11.81 14.76 -9.87
CA LEU A 158 10.90 13.68 -9.51
C LEU A 158 10.84 13.57 -8.00
N SER A 159 9.62 13.53 -7.45
CA SER A 159 9.38 13.31 -6.02
C SER A 159 8.33 12.23 -5.75
N LYS A 160 7.51 11.87 -6.73
CA LYS A 160 6.58 10.75 -6.65
C LYS A 160 6.25 10.21 -8.04
N LEU A 161 6.04 8.90 -8.11
CA LEU A 161 5.49 8.19 -9.24
C LEU A 161 4.45 7.21 -8.72
N THR A 162 3.26 7.24 -9.30
CA THR A 162 2.19 6.27 -9.03
C THR A 162 1.85 5.57 -10.33
N ALA A 163 1.80 4.25 -10.32
CA ALA A 163 1.34 3.42 -11.42
C ALA A 163 0.34 2.38 -10.89
N ILE A 164 -0.80 2.27 -11.55
CA ILE A 164 -1.86 1.32 -11.24
C ILE A 164 -2.04 0.43 -12.46
N GLY A 165 -1.83 -0.86 -12.26
CA GLY A 165 -2.01 -1.88 -13.27
C GLY A 165 -3.26 -2.72 -13.00
N LYS A 166 -3.98 -3.05 -14.06
CA LYS A 166 -5.05 -4.05 -14.03
C LYS A 166 -4.43 -5.45 -14.02
N THR A 167 -4.83 -6.26 -13.05
CA THR A 167 -4.42 -7.66 -12.98
C THR A 167 -5.16 -8.46 -14.04
N GLN A 168 -4.51 -9.48 -14.61
CA GLN A 168 -5.18 -10.43 -15.49
C GLN A 168 -5.65 -11.60 -14.63
N HIS A 169 -6.95 -11.67 -14.34
CA HIS A 169 -7.55 -12.91 -13.86
C HIS A 169 -7.78 -13.79 -15.08
N ASP A 170 -6.91 -14.77 -15.31
CA ASP A 170 -7.23 -15.89 -16.18
C ASP A 170 -8.27 -16.75 -15.44
N GLU A 171 -9.54 -16.61 -15.80
CA GLU A 171 -10.56 -17.60 -15.47
C GLU A 171 -10.31 -18.82 -16.38
N LEU A 172 -9.50 -19.76 -15.89
CA LEU A 172 -9.31 -21.10 -16.47
C LEU A 172 -10.43 -22.05 -16.04
#